data_AF-A0A960JHB9-F1
#
_entry.id   AF-A0A960JHB9-F1
#
_cell.length_a   1.000
_cell.length_b   1.000
_cell.length_c   1.000
_cell.angle_alpha   90.00
_cell.angle_beta   90.00
_cell.angle_gamma   90.00
#
_symmetry.space_group_name_H-M   'P 1'
#
loop_
_entity.id
_entity.type
_entity.pdbx_description
1 polymer ?
#
loop_
_entity_poly.entity_id
_entity_poly.type
_entity_poly.pdbx_seq_one_letter_code
_entity_poly.pdbx_strand_id
1 'polypeptide(L)'
;MTDESLISKWIETSGGPLVMMEKCKMTAWTGIGDTYPSPPGTVSHYDLACGVDGYIGSISIEGSQAVVLGDDPMQTSWMQLCENDGIIIRWNFAESKEQVEKLVITMPLDQDWEKCGVIFEITTSELAIFDSAPRYEYLDDQLNFKLDAGKYEILNFRFEPIKDVSLILHRLLYLGGGID
;
A
#
# COMPACT_ATOMS: atom_id res chain seq x y z
N MET A 1 12.93 -9.10 -25.08
CA MET A 1 11.79 -8.42 -24.43
C MET A 1 11.38 -9.33 -23.31
N THR A 2 11.85 -9.03 -22.10
CA THR A 2 11.41 -9.76 -20.92
C THR A 2 9.94 -9.41 -20.72
N ASP A 3 9.13 -10.45 -20.63
CA ASP A 3 7.72 -10.40 -20.25
C ASP A 3 7.70 -9.99 -18.77
N GLU A 4 7.91 -8.71 -18.50
CA GLU A 4 7.77 -8.17 -17.15
C GLU A 4 6.28 -8.16 -16.86
N SER A 5 5.86 -9.06 -15.96
CA SER A 5 4.51 -9.07 -15.42
C SER A 5 4.17 -7.66 -14.94
N LEU A 6 3.12 -7.07 -15.50
CA LEU A 6 2.59 -5.76 -15.09
C LEU A 6 2.25 -5.73 -13.60
N ILE A 7 1.88 -6.89 -13.07
CA ILE A 7 1.52 -7.10 -11.66
C ILE A 7 2.69 -7.80 -10.95
N SER A 8 3.08 -7.21 -9.82
CA SER A 8 4.14 -7.73 -8.97
C SER A 8 3.68 -8.96 -8.18
N LYS A 9 4.58 -9.53 -7.37
CA LYS A 9 4.20 -10.60 -6.43
C LYS A 9 3.10 -10.11 -5.48
N TRP A 10 2.33 -11.06 -4.96
CA TRP A 10 1.29 -10.82 -3.96
C TRP A 10 1.89 -11.03 -2.57
N ILE A 11 1.49 -10.17 -1.63
CA ILE A 11 1.85 -10.28 -0.21
C ILE A 11 0.58 -10.31 0.63
N GLU A 12 0.71 -10.84 1.84
CA GLU A 12 -0.37 -10.94 2.82
C GLU A 12 0.05 -10.28 4.13
N THR A 13 -0.90 -10.11 5.03
CA THR A 13 -0.63 -9.73 6.42
C THR A 13 -0.94 -10.90 7.34
N SER A 14 -0.18 -10.99 8.43
CA SER A 14 -0.38 -11.90 9.55
C SER A 14 -1.48 -11.48 10.53
N GLY A 15 -2.19 -10.37 10.26
CA GLY A 15 -3.39 -9.97 11.00
C GLY A 15 -3.54 -8.48 11.31
N GLY A 16 -2.74 -7.61 10.69
CA GLY A 16 -2.80 -6.15 10.84
C GLY A 16 -2.80 -5.42 9.50
N PRO A 17 -2.77 -4.07 9.50
CA PRO A 17 -2.71 -3.34 8.24
C PRO A 17 -1.39 -3.59 7.50
N LEU A 18 -1.41 -3.45 6.19
CA LEU A 18 -0.19 -3.33 5.40
C LEU A 18 0.24 -1.86 5.33
N VAL A 19 1.54 -1.61 5.29
CA VAL A 19 2.10 -0.26 5.30
C VAL A 19 3.02 -0.08 4.10
N MET A 20 2.87 1.05 3.41
CA MET A 20 3.72 1.50 2.32
C MET A 20 4.65 2.63 2.79
N MET A 21 5.96 2.49 2.55
CA MET A 21 6.98 3.51 2.88
C MET A 21 8.09 3.54 1.82
N GLU A 22 8.86 4.64 1.83
CA GLU A 22 10.17 4.65 1.18
C GLU A 22 11.13 3.70 1.87
N LYS A 23 11.82 2.85 1.09
CA LYS A 23 12.70 1.81 1.62
C LYS A 23 13.80 2.36 2.52
N CYS A 24 14.34 3.53 2.18
CA CYS A 24 15.39 4.18 2.96
C CYS A 24 14.91 4.64 4.36
N LYS A 25 13.59 4.68 4.61
CA LYS A 25 12.98 5.07 5.88
C LYS A 25 12.45 3.90 6.70
N MET A 26 12.36 2.70 6.10
CA MET A 26 11.79 1.52 6.75
C MET A 26 12.54 1.10 8.02
N THR A 27 13.83 1.41 8.15
CA THR A 27 14.62 1.09 9.36
C THR A 27 14.08 1.73 10.63
N ALA A 28 13.26 2.78 10.52
CA ALA A 28 12.59 3.40 11.66
C ALA A 28 11.32 2.64 12.12
N TRP A 29 10.86 1.64 11.37
CA TRP A 29 9.62 0.93 11.69
C TRP A 29 9.81 -0.07 12.85
N THR A 30 9.16 0.21 13.99
CA THR A 30 9.26 -0.59 15.22
C THR A 30 8.15 -1.63 15.39
N GLY A 31 7.24 -1.76 14.41
CA GLY A 31 6.10 -2.68 14.48
C GLY A 31 5.30 -2.54 15.78
N ILE A 32 4.97 -3.68 16.40
CA ILE A 32 4.28 -3.78 17.70
C ILE A 32 5.09 -3.25 18.90
N GLY A 33 6.32 -2.78 18.70
CA GLY A 33 7.19 -2.35 19.80
C GLY A 33 7.81 -3.54 20.54
N ASP A 34 8.04 -3.39 21.86
CA ASP A 34 8.63 -4.45 22.70
C ASP A 34 7.58 -5.44 23.24
N THR A 35 6.33 -4.99 23.38
CA THR A 35 5.24 -5.75 23.99
C THR A 35 3.92 -5.43 23.32
N TYR A 36 3.07 -6.44 23.12
CA TYR A 36 1.72 -6.28 22.57
C TYR A 36 0.65 -6.86 23.52
N PRO A 37 -0.45 -6.12 23.80
CA PRO A 37 -0.69 -4.73 23.41
C PRO A 37 0.31 -3.77 24.07
N SER A 38 0.47 -2.57 23.50
CA SER A 38 1.36 -1.56 24.07
C SER A 38 0.99 -1.21 25.51
N PRO A 39 1.98 -0.99 26.40
CA PRO A 39 1.73 -0.55 27.76
C PRO A 39 0.96 0.78 27.81
N PRO A 40 0.15 1.01 28.86
CA PRO A 40 -0.55 2.29 29.03
C PRO A 40 0.40 3.49 28.96
N GLY A 41 0.05 4.48 28.15
CA GLY A 41 0.85 5.68 27.95
C GLY A 41 1.94 5.54 26.88
N THR A 42 2.00 4.41 26.18
CA THR A 42 2.86 4.20 25.00
C THR A 42 2.01 3.85 23.79
N VAL A 43 2.49 4.18 22.59
CA VAL A 43 1.83 3.86 21.32
C VAL A 43 2.91 3.38 20.36
N SER A 44 2.80 2.15 19.87
CA SER A 44 3.71 1.60 18.87
C SER A 44 3.32 2.06 17.46
N HIS A 45 4.22 1.91 16.48
CA HIS A 45 3.90 2.22 15.08
C HIS A 45 2.77 1.32 14.54
N TYR A 46 2.70 0.08 15.02
CA TYR A 46 1.57 -0.80 14.74
C TYR A 46 0.25 -0.24 15.30
N ASP A 47 0.22 0.24 16.56
CA ASP A 47 -1.00 0.81 17.14
C ASP A 47 -1.46 2.05 16.37
N LEU A 48 -0.51 2.89 15.90
CA LEU A 48 -0.82 4.04 15.03
C LEU A 48 -1.42 3.59 13.71
N ALA A 49 -0.89 2.53 13.10
CA ALA A 49 -1.41 1.99 11.85
C ALA A 49 -2.81 1.37 12.04
N CYS A 50 -3.01 0.58 13.09
CA CYS A 50 -4.31 -0.01 13.41
C CYS A 50 -5.37 1.04 13.76
N GLY A 51 -4.96 2.23 14.23
CA GLY A 51 -5.88 3.34 14.50
C GLY A 51 -6.33 4.12 13.25
N VAL A 52 -5.83 3.76 12.05
CA VAL A 52 -6.29 4.38 10.80
C VAL A 52 -7.60 3.73 10.36
N ASP A 53 -8.67 4.52 10.37
CA ASP A 53 -9.98 4.10 9.87
C ASP A 53 -10.06 4.13 8.34
N GLY A 54 -10.84 3.22 7.77
CA GLY A 54 -11.15 3.18 6.34
C GLY A 54 -10.10 2.47 5.48
N TYR A 55 -10.21 2.61 4.17
CA TYR A 55 -9.39 1.82 3.23
C TYR A 55 -7.94 2.28 3.13
N ILE A 56 -7.66 3.54 3.43
CA ILE A 56 -6.32 4.10 3.34
C ILE A 56 -6.19 5.35 4.21
N GLY A 57 -5.01 5.53 4.81
CA GLY A 57 -4.65 6.75 5.52
C GLY A 57 -3.14 6.92 5.55
N SER A 58 -2.67 7.92 6.29
CA SER A 58 -1.23 8.11 6.49
C SER A 58 -0.90 8.53 7.92
N ILE A 59 0.23 8.04 8.40
CA ILE A 59 0.80 8.38 9.71
C ILE A 59 2.21 8.92 9.53
N SER A 60 2.71 9.68 10.50
CA SER A 60 4.09 10.15 10.52
C SER A 60 4.93 9.30 11.46
N ILE A 61 6.03 8.77 10.93
CA ILE A 61 7.02 7.95 11.63
C ILE A 61 8.35 8.69 11.58
N GLU A 62 8.75 9.28 12.71
CA GLU A 62 10.02 10.02 12.83
C GLU A 62 10.24 11.06 11.70
N GLY A 63 9.18 11.76 11.29
CA GLY A 63 9.21 12.75 10.21
C GLY A 63 9.15 12.16 8.80
N SER A 64 9.08 10.83 8.66
CA SER A 64 8.79 10.14 7.39
C SER A 64 7.31 9.79 7.31
N GLN A 65 6.76 9.73 6.10
CA GLN A 65 5.37 9.33 5.89
C GLN A 65 5.26 7.82 5.71
N ALA A 66 4.27 7.22 6.38
CA ALA A 66 3.84 5.86 6.15
C ALA A 66 2.38 5.86 5.72
N VAL A 67 2.09 5.26 4.57
CA VAL A 67 0.73 5.09 4.08
C VAL A 67 0.21 3.75 4.57
N VAL A 68 -0.89 3.79 5.30
CA VAL A 68 -1.54 2.61 5.87
C VAL A 68 -2.62 2.17 4.90
N LEU A 69 -2.51 0.94 4.42
CA LEU A 69 -3.53 0.28 3.62
C LEU A 69 -4.45 -0.42 4.63
N GLY A 70 -5.70 0.04 4.74
CA GLY A 70 -6.72 -0.25 5.77
C GLY A 70 -6.70 -1.60 6.52
N ASP A 71 -7.43 -1.65 7.62
CA ASP A 71 -7.37 -2.70 8.65
C ASP A 71 -7.71 -4.12 8.20
N ASP A 72 -8.53 -4.28 7.16
CA ASP A 72 -8.91 -5.60 6.65
C ASP A 72 -7.70 -6.37 6.09
N PRO A 73 -7.51 -7.65 6.47
CA PRO A 73 -6.44 -8.49 5.96
C PRO A 73 -6.75 -8.92 4.52
N MET A 74 -6.21 -8.19 3.56
CA MET A 74 -6.39 -8.44 2.12
C MET A 74 -5.07 -8.75 1.44
N GLN A 75 -5.06 -9.74 0.55
CA GLN A 75 -3.92 -9.99 -0.31
C GLN A 75 -3.67 -8.74 -1.15
N THR A 76 -2.41 -8.32 -1.24
CA THR A 76 -2.06 -7.05 -1.84
C THR A 76 -0.96 -7.20 -2.88
N SER A 77 -1.11 -6.52 -4.01
CA SER A 77 -0.10 -6.46 -5.07
C SER A 77 0.02 -5.05 -5.65
N TRP A 78 1.01 -4.85 -6.51
CA TRP A 78 1.30 -3.60 -7.21
C TRP A 78 1.24 -3.83 -8.72
N MET A 79 0.49 -2.99 -9.42
CA MET A 79 0.50 -2.91 -10.87
C MET A 79 1.17 -1.61 -11.32
N GLN A 80 2.28 -1.73 -12.04
CA GLN A 80 2.95 -0.58 -12.63
C GLN A 80 2.21 -0.14 -13.90
N LEU A 81 1.85 1.15 -13.99
CA LEU A 81 1.30 1.72 -15.23
C LEU A 81 2.39 2.47 -16.01
N CYS A 82 3.18 3.29 -15.32
CA CYS A 82 4.40 3.93 -15.81
C CYS A 82 5.26 4.39 -14.61
N GLU A 83 6.39 5.03 -14.83
CA GLU A 83 7.32 5.47 -13.77
C GLU A 83 6.68 6.41 -12.74
N ASN A 84 5.58 7.06 -13.09
CA ASN A 84 4.86 8.03 -12.25
C ASN A 84 3.39 7.68 -12.00
N ASP A 85 3.00 6.43 -12.22
CA ASP A 85 1.62 5.98 -12.01
C ASP A 85 1.57 4.47 -11.75
N GLY A 86 0.64 4.07 -10.91
CA GLY A 86 0.35 2.67 -10.69
C GLY A 86 -0.73 2.46 -9.65
N ILE A 87 -1.10 1.19 -9.50
CA ILE A 87 -2.26 0.78 -8.72
C ILE A 87 -1.85 -0.27 -7.69
N ILE A 88 -2.13 0.02 -6.42
CA ILE A 88 -2.14 -1.00 -5.37
C ILE A 88 -3.46 -1.74 -5.48
N ILE A 89 -3.37 -3.06 -5.62
CA ILE A 89 -4.51 -3.96 -5.72
C ILE A 89 -4.71 -4.61 -4.36
N ARG A 90 -5.86 -4.40 -3.71
CA ARG A 90 -6.25 -5.12 -2.50
C ARG A 90 -7.39 -6.07 -2.82
N TRP A 91 -7.10 -7.36 -2.74
CA TRP A 91 -8.00 -8.45 -3.07
C TRP A 91 -8.70 -8.97 -1.81
N ASN A 92 -10.02 -8.74 -1.74
CA ASN A 92 -10.86 -9.25 -0.66
C ASN A 92 -11.35 -10.68 -0.97
N PHE A 93 -12.05 -10.85 -2.11
CA PHE A 93 -12.43 -12.17 -2.61
C PHE A 93 -12.59 -12.19 -4.12
N ALA A 94 -12.28 -13.34 -4.73
CA ALA A 94 -12.39 -13.67 -6.15
C ALA A 94 -12.23 -15.20 -6.29
N GLU A 95 -12.62 -15.78 -7.43
CA GLU A 95 -12.47 -17.22 -7.66
C GLU A 95 -10.99 -17.63 -7.76
N SER A 96 -10.15 -16.76 -8.33
CA SER A 96 -8.72 -17.02 -8.45
C SER A 96 -7.90 -15.73 -8.59
N LYS A 97 -6.60 -15.84 -8.32
CA LYS A 97 -5.63 -14.76 -8.53
C LYS A 97 -5.59 -14.33 -10.01
N GLU A 98 -5.61 -15.27 -10.95
CA GLU A 98 -5.56 -15.00 -12.39
C GLU A 98 -6.79 -14.22 -12.86
N GLN A 99 -7.97 -14.47 -12.25
CA GLN A 99 -9.17 -13.70 -12.50
C GLN A 99 -8.96 -12.24 -12.09
N VAL A 100 -8.41 -11.99 -10.90
CA VAL A 100 -8.11 -10.62 -10.41
C VAL A 100 -7.12 -9.92 -11.32
N GLU A 101 -6.01 -10.57 -11.65
CA GLU A 101 -4.97 -9.99 -12.51
C GLU A 101 -5.53 -9.61 -13.88
N LYS A 102 -6.29 -10.51 -14.52
CA LYS A 102 -6.93 -10.22 -15.81
C LYS A 102 -7.92 -9.07 -15.72
N LEU A 103 -8.72 -9.00 -14.65
CA LEU A 103 -9.70 -7.93 -14.45
C LEU A 103 -9.01 -6.58 -14.31
N VAL A 104 -7.99 -6.47 -13.45
CA VAL A 104 -7.31 -5.19 -13.21
C VAL A 104 -6.54 -4.72 -14.44
N ILE A 105 -5.85 -5.62 -15.16
CA ILE A 105 -5.10 -5.27 -16.38
C ILE A 105 -6.03 -4.73 -17.49
N THR A 106 -7.27 -5.23 -17.55
CA THR A 106 -8.22 -4.84 -18.60
C THR A 106 -9.19 -3.74 -18.17
N MET A 107 -9.13 -3.31 -16.91
CA MET A 107 -9.99 -2.26 -16.38
C MET A 107 -9.64 -0.90 -16.99
N PRO A 108 -10.62 -0.16 -17.54
CA PRO A 108 -10.39 1.20 -18.02
C PRO A 108 -9.94 2.11 -16.87
N LEU A 109 -8.93 2.96 -17.08
CA LEU A 109 -8.40 3.84 -16.03
C LEU A 109 -9.31 5.05 -15.72
N ASP A 110 -10.32 5.31 -16.54
CA ASP A 110 -11.31 6.38 -16.42
C ASP A 110 -12.51 6.00 -15.52
N GLN A 111 -12.29 5.13 -14.53
CA GLN A 111 -13.28 4.87 -13.48
C GLN A 111 -13.55 6.12 -12.63
N ASP A 112 -14.65 6.09 -11.88
CA ASP A 112 -15.00 7.09 -10.88
C ASP A 112 -14.13 6.93 -9.61
N TRP A 113 -12.85 7.28 -9.71
CA TRP A 113 -11.91 7.26 -8.60
C TRP A 113 -12.26 8.32 -7.54
N GLU A 114 -12.35 7.89 -6.29
CA GLU A 114 -12.67 8.74 -5.14
C GLU A 114 -11.39 9.32 -4.52
N LYS A 115 -11.41 10.61 -4.17
CA LYS A 115 -10.32 11.25 -3.42
C LYS A 115 -10.40 10.82 -1.95
N CYS A 116 -9.30 10.30 -1.40
CA CYS A 116 -9.20 9.95 0.02
C CYS A 116 -8.48 11.03 0.87
N GLY A 117 -7.94 12.07 0.24
CA GLY A 117 -7.22 13.14 0.92
C GLY A 117 -5.79 12.80 1.35
N VAL A 118 -5.29 11.61 1.01
CA VAL A 118 -3.89 11.22 1.27
C VAL A 118 -3.00 11.74 0.14
N ILE A 119 -2.06 12.60 0.51
CA ILE A 119 -0.94 13.02 -0.35
C ILE A 119 0.31 12.30 0.13
N PHE A 120 0.98 11.59 -0.75
CA PHE A 120 2.23 10.87 -0.46
C PHE A 120 3.41 11.56 -1.13
N GLU A 121 4.43 11.91 -0.34
CA GLU A 121 5.66 12.54 -0.85
C GLU A 121 6.80 11.54 -0.91
N ILE A 122 7.34 11.32 -2.11
CA ILE A 122 8.44 10.39 -2.40
C ILE A 122 9.70 11.18 -2.69
N THR A 123 10.81 10.81 -2.05
CA THR A 123 12.09 11.52 -2.16
C THR A 123 13.23 10.71 -2.79
N THR A 124 13.13 9.38 -2.79
CA THR A 124 14.22 8.44 -3.16
C THR A 124 13.83 7.36 -4.17
N SER A 125 12.59 7.38 -4.65
CA SER A 125 11.96 6.50 -5.66
C SER A 125 11.77 5.01 -5.34
N GLU A 126 12.45 4.47 -4.33
CA GLU A 126 12.27 3.07 -3.95
C GLU A 126 11.26 2.90 -2.82
N LEU A 127 10.17 2.19 -3.09
CA LEU A 127 9.08 1.95 -2.16
C LEU A 127 8.97 0.47 -1.80
N ALA A 128 8.38 0.21 -0.64
CA ALA A 128 7.90 -1.11 -0.31
C ALA A 128 6.58 -1.07 0.45
N ILE A 129 5.73 -2.09 0.22
CA ILE A 129 4.60 -2.46 1.07
C ILE A 129 5.00 -3.68 1.91
N PHE A 130 4.69 -3.67 3.20
CA PHE A 130 5.06 -4.73 4.13
C PHE A 130 4.08 -4.84 5.31
N ASP A 131 4.15 -5.94 6.07
CA ASP A 131 3.32 -6.16 7.26
C ASP A 131 3.70 -5.18 8.38
N SER A 132 2.69 -4.51 8.96
CA SER A 132 2.89 -3.55 10.05
C SER A 132 3.33 -4.18 11.37
N ALA A 133 3.02 -5.45 11.62
CA ALA A 133 3.27 -6.10 12.92
C ALA A 133 4.76 -6.27 13.26
N PRO A 134 5.60 -6.87 12.40
CA PRO A 134 7.03 -7.03 12.68
C PRO A 134 7.78 -5.69 12.71
N ARG A 135 8.89 -5.69 13.45
CA ARG A 135 9.94 -4.66 13.29
C ARG A 135 10.60 -4.82 11.93
N TYR A 136 11.19 -3.75 11.42
CA TYR A 136 11.97 -3.79 10.18
C TYR A 136 12.99 -4.94 10.14
N GLU A 137 13.72 -5.16 11.24
CA GLU A 137 14.75 -6.20 11.36
C GLU A 137 14.20 -7.64 11.23
N TYR A 138 12.88 -7.81 11.40
CA TYR A 138 12.17 -9.09 11.37
C TYR A 138 11.17 -9.16 10.21
N LEU A 139 11.29 -8.29 9.20
CA LEU A 139 10.46 -8.38 8.00
C LEU A 139 10.85 -9.59 7.17
N ASP A 140 9.93 -10.54 7.05
CA ASP A 140 10.11 -11.75 6.26
C ASP A 140 9.68 -11.56 4.80
N ASP A 141 8.69 -10.69 4.56
CA ASP A 141 8.19 -10.39 3.21
C ASP A 141 7.90 -8.91 3.00
N GLN A 142 8.14 -8.45 1.77
CA GLN A 142 7.86 -7.09 1.33
C GLN A 142 7.67 -7.04 -0.18
N LEU A 143 6.73 -6.23 -0.62
CA LEU A 143 6.46 -5.92 -2.02
C LEU A 143 7.22 -4.64 -2.41
N ASN A 144 8.28 -4.79 -3.21
CA ASN A 144 9.10 -3.67 -3.67
C ASN A 144 8.64 -3.17 -5.04
N PHE A 145 8.65 -1.85 -5.23
CA PHE A 145 8.38 -1.20 -6.52
C PHE A 145 9.00 0.19 -6.56
N LYS A 146 8.91 0.84 -7.72
CA LYS A 146 9.48 2.17 -7.95
C LYS A 146 8.44 3.14 -8.49
N LEU A 147 8.55 4.38 -8.03
CA LEU A 147 7.86 5.55 -8.57
C LEU A 147 8.85 6.71 -8.53
N ASP A 148 8.86 7.63 -9.49
CA ASP A 148 9.81 8.74 -9.41
C ASP A 148 9.54 9.62 -8.16
N ALA A 149 10.52 10.44 -7.81
CA ALA A 149 10.36 11.38 -6.71
C ALA A 149 9.30 12.45 -7.05
N GLY A 150 8.55 12.86 -6.03
CA GLY A 150 7.55 13.91 -6.10
C GLY A 150 6.31 13.59 -5.27
N LYS A 151 5.22 14.31 -5.56
CA LYS A 151 3.98 14.22 -4.79
C LYS A 151 2.94 13.42 -5.55
N TYR A 152 2.24 12.54 -4.84
CA TYR A 152 1.18 11.70 -5.37
C TYR A 152 -0.09 11.93 -4.57
N GLU A 153 -1.22 12.11 -5.25
CA GLU A 153 -2.55 11.95 -4.64
C GLU A 153 -2.91 10.47 -4.71
N ILE A 154 -3.35 9.88 -3.60
CA ILE A 154 -3.90 8.53 -3.63
C ILE A 154 -5.41 8.61 -3.84
N LEU A 155 -5.89 7.85 -4.81
CA LEU A 155 -7.30 7.74 -5.15
C LEU A 155 -7.79 6.32 -4.91
N ASN A 156 -9.05 6.17 -4.50
CA ASN A 156 -9.66 4.88 -4.21
C ASN A 156 -10.68 4.50 -5.27
N PHE A 157 -10.75 3.22 -5.60
CA PHE A 157 -11.86 2.67 -6.38
C PHE A 157 -12.25 1.31 -5.83
N ARG A 158 -13.53 1.16 -5.45
CA ARG A 158 -14.09 -0.13 -5.03
C ARG A 158 -14.73 -0.81 -6.23
N PHE A 159 -14.25 -2.01 -6.56
CA PHE A 159 -14.77 -2.80 -7.64
C PHE A 159 -15.50 -4.03 -7.10
N GLU A 160 -16.83 -4.03 -7.22
CA GLU A 160 -17.69 -5.13 -6.77
C GLU A 160 -18.91 -5.28 -7.71
N PRO A 161 -18.70 -5.73 -8.96
CA PRO A 161 -19.76 -5.78 -9.96
C PRO A 161 -20.80 -6.88 -9.70
N ILE A 162 -20.40 -7.99 -9.03
CA ILE A 162 -21.22 -9.17 -8.70
C ILE A 162 -20.68 -9.78 -7.38
N LYS A 163 -21.43 -10.68 -6.74
CA LYS A 163 -21.09 -11.37 -5.48
C LYS A 163 -19.78 -12.19 -5.48
N ASP A 164 -19.11 -12.35 -6.61
CA ASP A 164 -17.97 -13.27 -6.74
C ASP A 164 -16.63 -12.56 -6.81
N VAL A 165 -16.59 -11.23 -6.95
CA VAL A 165 -15.34 -10.44 -6.92
C VAL A 165 -15.53 -9.15 -6.10
N SER A 166 -14.62 -8.91 -5.17
CA SER A 166 -14.48 -7.65 -4.43
C SER A 166 -13.01 -7.24 -4.38
N LEU A 167 -12.72 -6.06 -4.95
CA LEU A 167 -11.40 -5.44 -4.91
C LEU A 167 -11.50 -4.01 -4.37
N ILE A 168 -10.46 -3.57 -3.69
CA ILE A 168 -10.20 -2.16 -3.42
C ILE A 168 -8.91 -1.80 -4.15
N LEU A 169 -8.97 -0.80 -5.00
CA LEU A 169 -7.83 -0.32 -5.77
C LEU A 169 -7.41 1.05 -5.24
N HIS A 170 -6.10 1.26 -5.10
CA HIS A 170 -5.53 2.56 -4.78
C HIS A 170 -4.60 3.02 -5.90
N ARG A 171 -4.96 4.08 -6.62
CA ARG A 171 -4.11 4.65 -7.67
C ARG A 171 -3.26 5.76 -7.10
N LEU A 172 -1.96 5.72 -7.38
CA LEU A 172 -1.02 6.79 -7.03
C LEU A 172 -0.88 7.71 -8.24
N LEU A 173 -1.57 8.84 -8.20
CA LEU A 173 -1.58 9.82 -9.29
C LEU A 173 -0.56 10.93 -9.04
N TYR A 174 0.43 11.04 -9.93
CA TYR A 174 1.47 12.07 -9.81
C TYR A 174 0.92 13.50 -9.94
N LEU A 175 1.29 14.34 -8.98
CA LEU A 175 0.95 15.77 -8.94
C LEU A 175 2.12 16.68 -9.35
N GLY A 176 3.33 16.13 -9.54
CA GLY A 176 4.55 16.92 -9.76
C GLY A 176 5.47 17.00 -8.55
N GLY A 177 6.56 17.73 -8.70
CA GLY A 177 7.48 18.05 -7.59
C GLY A 177 8.72 17.15 -7.48
N GLY A 178 9.14 16.50 -8.56
CA GLY A 178 10.48 15.92 -8.64
C GLY A 178 11.54 17.01 -8.41
N ILE A 179 12.56 16.71 -7.61
CA ILE A 179 13.65 17.63 -7.31
C ILE A 179 14.39 17.93 -8.63
N ASP A 180 14.47 19.23 -8.99
CA ASP A 180 15.34 19.75 -10.05
C ASP A 180 16.82 19.41 -9.81
#